data_AF-A0A4S5JDZ0-F1
#
_entry.id   AF-A0A4S5JDZ0-F1
#
_cell.length_a   1.000
_cell.length_b   1.000
_cell.length_c   1.000
_cell.angle_alpha   90.00
_cell.angle_beta   90.00
_cell.angle_gamma   90.00
#
_symmetry.space_group_name_H-M   'P 1'
#
loop_
_entity.id
_entity.type
_entity.pdbx_description
1 polymer ?
#
loop_
_entity_poly.entity_id
_entity_poly.type
_entity_poly.pdbx_seq_one_letter_code
_entity_poly.pdbx_strand_id
1 'polypeptide(L)'
;NRLKQIFEGLTDIIQRYQPDIMAIEQVFLHKNADSALKLGQARGAAICAAVSQQLLVHEYSATQIKKAVVGNGHAKKEQVQYMMT
;
A
#
# COMPACT_ATOMS: atom_id res chain seq x y z
N ASN A 1 -16.91 5.08 10.08
CA ASN A 1 -15.57 5.62 10.38
C ASN A 1 -14.56 4.90 9.49
N ARG A 2 -14.04 5.55 8.45
CA ARG A 2 -13.34 4.88 7.32
C ARG A 2 -11.99 4.29 7.71
N LEU A 3 -11.27 4.89 8.66
CA LEU A 3 -10.00 4.35 9.15
C LEU A 3 -10.19 3.04 9.92
N LYS A 4 -11.25 2.95 10.74
CA LYS A 4 -11.63 1.72 11.43
C LYS A 4 -11.87 0.57 10.45
N GLN A 5 -12.61 0.84 9.37
CA GLN A 5 -12.87 -0.16 8.32
C GLN A 5 -11.59 -0.65 7.65
N ILE A 6 -10.64 0.24 7.38
CA ILE A 6 -9.32 -0.13 6.83
C ILE A 6 -8.59 -1.04 7.81
N PHE A 7 -8.53 -0.65 9.08
CA PHE A 7 -7.81 -1.39 10.11
C PHE A 7 -8.39 -2.79 10.32
N GLU A 8 -9.70 -2.89 10.56
CA GLU A 8 -10.39 -4.16 10.80
C GLU A 8 -10.34 -5.05 9.56
N GLY A 9 -10.64 -4.50 8.38
CA GLY A 9 -10.63 -5.29 7.14
C GLY A 9 -9.24 -5.84 6.79
N LEU A 10 -8.16 -5.07 7.02
CA LEU A 10 -6.80 -5.58 6.84
C LEU A 10 -6.44 -6.63 7.89
N THR A 11 -6.85 -6.43 9.14
CA THR A 11 -6.62 -7.40 10.22
C THR A 11 -7.26 -8.74 9.86
N ASP A 12 -8.52 -8.73 9.40
CA ASP A 12 -9.23 -9.93 8.97
C ASP A 12 -8.52 -10.65 7.81
N ILE A 13 -8.03 -9.88 6.81
CA ILE A 13 -7.28 -10.43 5.68
C ILE A 13 -5.97 -11.07 6.15
N ILE A 14 -5.20 -10.38 6.99
CA ILE A 14 -3.92 -10.88 7.49
C ILE A 14 -4.12 -12.16 8.31
N GLN A 15 -5.11 -12.19 9.20
CA GLN A 15 -5.42 -13.38 9.98
C GLN A 15 -5.86 -14.55 9.12
N ARG A 16 -6.64 -14.29 8.07
CA ARG A 16 -7.14 -15.32 7.16
C ARG A 16 -6.06 -15.93 6.28
N TYR A 17 -5.15 -15.12 5.76
CA TYR A 17 -4.17 -15.57 4.76
C TYR A 17 -2.76 -15.76 5.30
N GLN A 18 -2.48 -15.29 6.52
CA GLN A 18 -1.18 -15.40 7.20
C GLN A 18 0.02 -15.10 6.28
N PRO A 19 0.05 -13.92 5.63
CA PRO A 19 1.18 -13.57 4.79
C PRO A 19 2.46 -13.41 5.61
N ASP A 20 3.62 -13.62 4.99
CA ASP A 20 4.92 -13.37 5.65
C ASP A 20 5.27 -11.88 5.68
N ILE A 21 4.82 -11.12 4.67
CA ILE A 21 5.13 -9.70 4.51
C ILE A 21 3.93 -8.90 3.99
N MET A 22 3.91 -7.61 4.31
CA MET A 22 3.07 -6.61 3.66
C MET A 22 3.93 -5.65 2.86
N ALA A 23 3.64 -5.50 1.57
CA ALA A 23 4.18 -4.43 0.74
C ALA A 23 3.20 -3.26 0.66
N ILE A 24 3.68 -2.03 0.83
CA ILE A 24 2.85 -0.83 0.72
C ILE A 24 3.56 0.27 -0.09
N GLU A 25 2.81 0.99 -0.92
CA GLU A 25 3.36 2.09 -1.70
C GLU A 25 3.80 3.26 -0.81
N GLN A 26 4.96 3.82 -1.13
CA GLN A 26 5.50 5.03 -0.53
C GLN A 26 4.83 6.26 -1.16
N VAL A 27 4.25 7.12 -0.32
CA VAL A 27 3.52 8.29 -0.80
C VAL A 27 4.47 9.48 -0.86
N PHE A 28 4.56 10.15 -2.02
CA PHE A 28 5.34 11.38 -2.18
C PHE A 28 4.52 12.63 -1.85
N LEU A 29 5.22 13.73 -1.57
CA LEU A 29 4.65 15.03 -1.24
C LEU A 29 3.65 15.48 -2.32
N HIS A 30 2.35 15.47 -1.99
CA HIS A 30 1.31 15.98 -2.87
C HIS A 30 1.30 17.51 -2.90
N LYS A 31 0.93 18.10 -4.05
CA LYS A 31 0.70 19.54 -4.16
C LYS A 31 -0.37 20.08 -3.19
N ASN A 32 -1.27 19.22 -2.71
CA ASN A 32 -2.35 19.58 -1.79
C ASN A 32 -2.22 18.85 -0.45
N ALA A 33 -1.97 19.62 0.61
CA ALA A 33 -1.73 19.12 1.96
C ALA A 33 -2.93 18.38 2.57
N ASP A 34 -4.17 18.80 2.31
CA ASP A 34 -5.37 18.15 2.85
C ASP A 34 -5.53 16.73 2.31
N SER A 35 -5.34 16.56 0.99
CA SER A 35 -5.37 15.23 0.37
C SER A 35 -4.21 14.34 0.84
N ALA A 36 -3.03 14.93 1.04
CA ALA A 36 -1.86 14.22 1.55
C ALA A 36 -2.12 13.69 2.98
N LEU A 37 -2.73 14.52 3.83
CA LEU A 37 -3.04 14.17 5.21
C LEU A 37 -4.07 13.05 5.29
N LYS A 38 -5.16 13.13 4.51
CA LYS A 38 -6.18 12.06 4.43
C LYS A 38 -5.60 10.73 3.96
N LEU A 39 -4.73 10.77 2.94
CA LEU A 39 -4.04 9.58 2.45
C LEU A 39 -3.06 9.04 3.51
N GLY A 40 -2.31 9.91 4.18
CA GLY A 40 -1.43 9.55 5.28
C GLY A 40 -2.16 8.87 6.44
N GLN A 41 -3.34 9.37 6.82
CA GLN A 41 -4.19 8.75 7.84
C GLN A 41 -4.64 7.34 7.44
N ALA A 42 -5.14 7.17 6.20
CA ALA A 42 -5.56 5.88 5.69
C ALA A 42 -4.40 4.87 5.63
N ARG A 43 -3.24 5.32 5.16
CA ARG A 43 -2.01 4.51 5.10
C ARG A 43 -1.53 4.14 6.50
N GLY A 44 -1.54 5.08 7.44
CA GLY A 44 -1.21 4.83 8.84
C GLY A 44 -2.10 3.76 9.46
N ALA A 45 -3.41 3.82 9.22
CA ALA A 45 -4.33 2.78 9.68
C ALA A 45 -4.00 1.39 9.10
N ALA A 46 -3.64 1.32 7.82
CA ALA A 46 -3.25 0.06 7.17
C ALA A 46 -1.94 -0.51 7.74
N ILE A 47 -0.92 0.33 7.91
CA ILE A 47 0.37 -0.07 8.49
C ILE A 47 0.16 -0.55 9.93
N CYS A 48 -0.57 0.22 10.75
CA CYS A 48 -0.85 -0.16 12.14
C CYS A 48 -1.56 -1.53 12.22
N ALA A 49 -2.49 -1.83 11.33
CA ALA A 49 -3.12 -3.14 11.27
C ALA A 49 -2.08 -4.25 11.05
N ALA A 50 -1.20 -4.08 10.08
CA ALA A 50 -0.14 -5.06 9.81
C ALA A 50 0.86 -5.22 10.97
N VAL A 51 1.39 -4.13 11.51
CA VAL A 51 2.36 -4.23 12.62
C VAL A 51 1.71 -4.80 13.89
N SER A 52 0.41 -4.55 14.10
CA SER A 52 -0.35 -5.15 15.22
C SER A 52 -0.43 -6.68 15.15
N GLN A 53 -0.36 -7.23 13.93
CA GLN A 53 -0.30 -8.67 13.68
C GLN A 53 1.15 -9.18 13.52
N GLN A 54 2.14 -8.39 13.92
CA GLN A 54 3.57 -8.71 13.83
C GLN A 54 4.07 -8.95 12.40
N LEU A 55 3.34 -8.41 11.40
CA LEU A 55 3.68 -8.57 9.99
C LEU A 55 4.80 -7.59 9.60
N LEU A 56 5.80 -8.08 8.87
CA LEU A 56 6.88 -7.24 8.36
C LEU A 56 6.35 -6.34 7.23
N VAL A 57 6.47 -5.03 7.39
CA VAL A 57 6.00 -4.05 6.40
C VAL A 57 7.18 -3.48 5.60
N HIS A 58 7.11 -3.58 4.28
CA HIS A 58 8.06 -2.98 3.35
C HIS A 58 7.41 -1.87 2.53
N GLU A 59 8.11 -0.74 2.41
CA GLU A 59 7.65 0.40 1.64
C GLU A 59 8.39 0.50 0.30
N TYR A 60 7.64 0.72 -0.78
CA TYR A 60 8.20 0.82 -2.13
C TYR A 60 7.69 2.06 -2.86
N SER A 61 8.57 2.77 -3.52
CA SER A 61 8.18 3.86 -4.42
C SER A 61 7.40 3.33 -5.63
N ALA A 62 6.53 4.17 -6.19
CA ALA A 62 5.80 3.86 -7.42
C ALA A 62 6.71 3.40 -8.57
N THR A 63 7.92 3.95 -8.65
CA THR A 63 8.92 3.58 -9.67
C THR A 63 9.52 2.20 -9.42
N GLN A 64 9.78 1.82 -8.16
CA GLN A 64 10.20 0.46 -7.80
C GLN A 64 9.11 -0.57 -8.14
N ILE A 65 7.85 -0.26 -7.80
CA ILE A 65 6.71 -1.14 -8.12
C ILE A 65 6.59 -1.32 -9.63
N LYS A 66 6.60 -0.22 -10.41
CA LYS A 66 6.53 -0.28 -11.87
C LYS A 66 7.70 -1.06 -12.47
N LYS A 67 8.93 -0.79 -12.02
CA LYS A 67 10.12 -1.51 -12.50
C LYS A 67 10.04 -3.01 -12.23
N ALA A 68 9.50 -3.42 -11.09
CA ALA A 68 9.34 -4.83 -10.75
C ALA A 68 8.29 -5.54 -11.63
N VAL A 69 7.18 -4.87 -11.95
CA VAL A 69 6.08 -5.49 -12.70
C VAL A 69 6.30 -5.46 -14.22
N VAL A 70 6.84 -4.37 -14.77
CA VAL A 70 6.92 -4.15 -16.23
C VAL A 70 8.36 -4.01 -16.75
N GLY A 71 9.37 -4.09 -15.88
CA GLY A 71 10.78 -3.85 -16.21
C GLY A 71 11.17 -2.36 -16.36
N ASN A 72 10.21 -1.43 -16.36
CA ASN A 72 10.44 0.01 -16.53
C ASN A 72 9.72 0.86 -15.46
N GLY A 73 10.49 1.63 -14.70
CA GLY A 73 9.97 2.49 -13.62
C GLY A 73 9.07 3.65 -14.08
N HIS A 74 9.12 4.03 -15.36
CA HIS A 74 8.30 5.10 -15.93
C HIS A 74 7.02 4.60 -16.64
N ALA A 75 6.71 3.32 -16.52
CA ALA A 75 5.55 2.76 -17.21
C ALA A 75 4.24 3.44 -16.83
N LYS A 76 3.34 3.50 -17.82
CA LYS A 76 1.98 4.00 -17.61
C LYS A 76 1.17 2.98 -16.81
N LYS A 77 0.10 3.47 -16.17
CA LYS A 77 -0.75 2.63 -15.30
C LYS A 77 -1.40 1.48 -16.09
N GLU A 78 -1.70 1.70 -17.37
CA GLU A 78 -2.26 0.66 -18.24
C GLU A 78 -1.29 -0.51 -18.47
N GLN A 79 0.02 -0.24 -18.53
CA GLN A 79 1.03 -1.29 -18.74
C GLN A 79 1.21 -2.21 -17.53
N VAL A 80 1.04 -1.67 -16.31
CA VAL A 80 1.08 -2.48 -15.09
C VAL A 80 -0.13 -3.43 -15.05
N GLN A 81 -1.30 -2.94 -15.45
CA GLN A 81 -2.52 -3.75 -15.49
C GLN A 81 -2.43 -4.89 -16.50
N TYR A 82 -1.86 -4.63 -17.69
CA TYR A 82 -1.65 -5.66 -18.72
C TYR A 82 -0.75 -6.80 -18.25
N MET A 83 0.29 -6.51 -17.47
CA MET A 83 1.24 -7.52 -16.97
C MET A 83 0.71 -8.36 -15.79
N MET A 84 -0.46 -8.00 -15.23
CA MET A 84 -1.09 -8.73 -14.10
C MET A 84 -2.21 -9.67 -14.54
N THR A 85 -2.42 -9.82 -15.85
CA THR A 85 -3.36 -10.78 -16.47
C THR A 85 -2.60 -12.01 -16.95
#